data_AF-A0A4Q3CY10-F1
#
_entry.id   AF-A0A4Q3CY10-F1
#
_cell.length_a   1.000
_cell.length_b   1.000
_cell.length_c   1.000
_cell.angle_alpha   90.00
_cell.angle_beta   90.00
_cell.angle_gamma   90.00
#
_symmetry.space_group_name_H-M   'P 1'
#
loop_
_entity.id
_entity.type
_entity.pdbx_description
1 polymer ?
#
loop_
_entity_poly.entity_id
_entity_poly.type
_entity_poly.pdbx_seq_one_letter_code
_entity_poly.pdbx_strand_id
1 'polypeptide(L)'
;MKTLNTYVIYDSNTSIDLFQKVNKEFDHISSVFETDIEKAIDAINSRSMDMLIIDKNLDKTQQVKLNKLIDLIDPGVATVELHMNDEDFIRFKLGAMSARWEEAQSDGKINFLDNPQL
;
A
#
# COMPACT_ATOMS: atom_id res chain seq x y z
N MET A 1 10.02 -1.11 -13.82
CA MET A 1 8.72 -1.06 -13.14
C MET A 1 8.73 0.13 -12.19
N LYS A 2 7.65 0.92 -12.08
CA LYS A 2 7.60 2.01 -11.09
C LYS A 2 7.49 1.44 -9.68
N THR A 3 8.15 2.08 -8.71
CA THR A 3 8.04 1.73 -7.29
C THR A 3 6.65 2.07 -6.78
N LEU A 4 6.04 1.17 -6.01
CA LEU A 4 4.84 1.41 -5.22
C LEU A 4 5.26 2.03 -3.88
N ASN A 5 5.07 3.35 -3.73
CA ASN A 5 5.43 4.06 -2.51
C ASN A 5 4.35 3.82 -1.46
N THR A 6 4.73 3.12 -0.40
CA THR A 6 3.83 2.65 0.63
C THR A 6 4.12 3.39 1.93
N TYR A 7 3.08 3.90 2.56
CA TYR A 7 3.16 4.46 3.90
C TYR A 7 2.47 3.50 4.87
N VAL A 8 3.16 3.10 5.92
CA VAL A 8 2.67 2.14 6.92
C VAL A 8 2.54 2.87 8.25
N ILE A 9 1.30 3.09 8.69
CA ILE A 9 0.99 3.61 10.02
C ILE A 9 0.60 2.46 10.93
N TYR A 10 1.26 2.35 12.08
CA TYR A 10 1.06 1.24 13.01
C TYR A 10 1.01 1.68 14.46
N ASP A 11 0.38 0.86 15.31
CA ASP A 11 0.36 1.13 16.75
C ASP A 11 1.78 0.96 17.33
N SER A 12 2.17 1.86 18.23
CA SER A 12 3.51 1.83 18.85
C SER A 12 3.84 0.53 19.60
N ASN A 13 2.83 -0.25 19.99
CA ASN A 13 2.99 -1.54 20.68
C ASN A 13 2.97 -2.74 19.72
N THR A 14 2.66 -2.53 18.45
CA THR A 14 2.67 -3.59 17.44
C THR A 14 4.09 -3.81 16.92
N SER A 15 4.60 -5.05 17.01
CA SER A 15 5.84 -5.42 16.31
C SER A 15 5.58 -5.48 14.80
N ILE A 16 6.49 -4.86 14.04
CA ILE A 16 6.46 -4.82 12.58
C ILE A 16 7.53 -5.72 11.93
N ASP A 17 8.26 -6.50 12.71
CA ASP A 17 9.39 -7.31 12.21
C ASP A 17 8.94 -8.29 11.12
N LEU A 18 7.76 -8.90 11.34
CA LEU A 18 7.15 -9.82 10.40
C LEU A 18 6.75 -9.11 9.10
N PHE A 19 6.10 -7.96 9.22
CA PHE A 19 5.73 -7.15 8.07
C PHE A 19 6.97 -6.73 7.28
N GLN A 20 8.02 -6.23 7.95
CA GLN A 20 9.26 -5.83 7.30
C GLN A 20 9.97 -6.99 6.62
N LYS A 21 9.96 -8.19 7.23
CA LYS A 21 10.49 -9.41 6.61
C LYS A 21 9.76 -9.71 5.30
N VAL A 22 8.43 -9.73 5.32
CA VAL A 22 7.62 -10.01 4.11
C VAL A 22 7.76 -8.89 3.07
N ASN A 23 7.78 -7.62 3.49
CA ASN A 23 7.91 -6.47 2.58
C ASN A 23 9.22 -6.53 1.77
N LYS A 24 10.31 -7.06 2.33
CA LYS A 24 11.59 -7.26 1.63
C LYS A 24 11.54 -8.30 0.52
N GLU A 25 10.49 -9.11 0.46
CA GLU A 25 10.29 -10.06 -0.64
C GLU A 25 9.74 -9.39 -1.91
N PHE A 26 9.33 -8.12 -1.82
CA PHE A 26 8.75 -7.35 -2.92
C PHE A 26 9.64 -6.16 -3.30
N ASP A 27 10.56 -6.37 -4.24
CA ASP A 27 11.61 -5.40 -4.63
C ASP A 27 11.09 -4.03 -5.12
N HIS A 28 9.84 -3.96 -5.58
CA HIS A 28 9.22 -2.74 -6.10
C HIS A 28 8.29 -2.05 -5.10
N ILE A 29 8.19 -2.54 -3.85
CA ILE A 29 7.44 -1.89 -2.78
C ILE A 29 8.43 -1.16 -1.86
N SER A 30 8.36 0.17 -1.84
CA SER A 30 9.14 0.99 -0.92
C SER A 30 8.25 1.44 0.23
N SER A 31 8.58 1.05 1.45
CA SER A 31 7.73 1.28 2.62
C SER A 31 8.38 2.23 3.63
N VAL A 32 7.64 3.27 4.01
CA VAL A 32 7.95 4.15 5.14
C VAL A 32 7.09 3.73 6.33
N PHE A 33 7.71 3.56 7.49
CA PHE A 33 7.05 3.09 8.70
C PHE A 33 6.97 4.23 9.71
N GLU A 34 5.77 4.46 10.25
CA GLU A 34 5.54 5.52 11.21
C GLU A 34 4.51 5.11 12.27
N THR A 35 4.65 5.63 13.48
CA THR A 35 3.67 5.45 14.57
C THR A 35 2.91 6.73 14.87
N ASP A 36 3.43 7.89 14.46
CA ASP A 36 2.80 9.19 14.63
C ASP A 36 1.78 9.48 13.52
N ILE A 37 0.54 9.74 13.92
CA ILE A 37 -0.54 10.06 12.99
C ILE A 37 -0.41 11.42 12.35
N GLU A 38 0.15 12.41 13.03
CA GLU A 38 0.23 13.75 12.43
C GLU A 38 1.18 13.73 11.24
N LYS A 39 2.26 12.93 11.29
CA LYS A 39 3.10 12.66 10.13
C LYS A 39 2.39 11.88 9.02
N ALA A 40 1.54 10.92 9.37
CA ALA A 40 0.72 10.22 8.37
C ALA A 40 -0.24 11.19 7.66
N ILE A 41 -0.83 12.14 8.40
CA ILE A 41 -1.68 13.19 7.84
C ILE A 41 -0.88 14.12 6.93
N ASP A 42 0.33 14.52 7.32
CA ASP A 42 1.22 15.33 6.48
C ASP A 42 1.59 14.60 5.19
N ALA A 43 1.86 13.29 5.26
CA ALA A 43 2.12 12.46 4.09
C ALA A 43 0.90 12.44 3.13
N ILE A 44 -0.32 12.29 3.67
CA ILE A 44 -1.57 12.37 2.88
C ILE A 44 -1.70 13.74 2.20
N ASN A 45 -1.50 14.83 2.96
CA ASN A 45 -1.59 16.19 2.43
C ASN A 45 -0.57 16.46 1.32
N SER A 46 0.64 15.89 1.46
CA SER A 46 1.72 16.05 0.48
C SER A 46 1.58 15.15 -0.75
N ARG A 47 0.62 14.20 -0.75
CA ARG A 47 0.39 13.21 -1.82
C ARG A 47 1.66 12.44 -2.19
N SER A 48 2.42 12.06 -1.17
CA SER A 48 3.74 11.45 -1.34
C SER A 48 3.73 9.92 -1.40
N MET A 49 2.55 9.29 -1.48
CA MET A 49 2.39 7.84 -1.42
C MET A 49 1.35 7.35 -2.42
N ASP A 50 1.53 6.12 -2.88
CA ASP A 50 0.59 5.41 -3.75
C ASP A 50 -0.34 4.48 -2.94
N MET A 51 0.13 4.03 -1.77
CA MET A 51 -0.61 3.13 -0.87
C MET A 51 -0.43 3.52 0.60
N LEU A 52 -1.52 3.50 1.35
CA LEU A 52 -1.56 3.61 2.81
C LEU A 52 -1.92 2.25 3.42
N ILE A 53 -1.08 1.74 4.30
CA ILE A 53 -1.36 0.56 5.12
C ILE A 53 -1.60 1.00 6.56
N ILE A 54 -2.73 0.59 7.12
CA ILE A 54 -3.16 0.91 8.47
C ILE A 54 -3.16 -0.37 9.31
N ASP A 55 -2.44 -0.36 10.43
CA ASP A 55 -2.53 -1.42 11.43
C ASP A 55 -3.93 -1.46 12.04
N LYS A 56 -4.55 -2.64 12.02
CA LYS A 56 -5.84 -2.88 12.66
C LYS A 56 -5.84 -2.72 14.17
N ASN A 57 -4.67 -2.79 14.81
CA ASN A 57 -4.53 -2.55 16.25
C ASN A 57 -4.51 -1.05 16.60
N LEU A 58 -4.38 -0.15 15.62
CA LEU A 58 -4.45 1.29 15.83
C LEU A 58 -5.83 1.70 16.39
N ASP A 59 -5.93 2.81 17.11
CA ASP A 59 -7.23 3.26 17.62
C ASP A 59 -8.27 3.45 16.49
N LYS A 60 -9.51 3.03 16.73
CA LYS A 60 -10.55 3.05 15.69
C LYS A 60 -10.88 4.47 15.21
N THR A 61 -10.78 5.46 16.09
CA THR A 61 -11.03 6.88 15.74
C THR A 61 -9.96 7.37 14.78
N GLN A 62 -8.73 6.95 15.02
CA GLN A 62 -7.58 7.26 14.19
C GLN A 62 -7.68 6.62 12.80
N GLN A 63 -8.03 5.33 12.73
CA GLN A 63 -8.27 4.64 11.44
C GLN A 63 -9.34 5.35 10.61
N VAL A 64 -10.48 5.70 11.24
CA VAL A 64 -11.57 6.42 10.57
C VAL A 64 -11.14 7.82 10.12
N LYS A 65 -10.32 8.52 10.91
CA LYS A 65 -9.78 9.85 10.56
C LYS A 65 -8.93 9.76 9.28
N LEU A 66 -8.01 8.79 9.20
CA LEU A 66 -7.11 8.62 8.06
C LEU A 66 -7.87 8.24 6.78
N ASN A 67 -8.78 7.27 6.86
CA ASN A 67 -9.61 6.86 5.73
C ASN A 67 -10.40 8.04 5.15
N LYS A 68 -11.06 8.84 6.02
CA LYS A 68 -11.80 10.04 5.58
C LYS A 68 -10.89 11.10 4.93
N LEU A 69 -9.66 11.24 5.40
CA LEU A 69 -8.70 12.19 4.85
C LEU A 69 -8.21 11.75 3.47
N ILE A 70 -7.91 10.47 3.29
CA ILE A 70 -7.60 9.90 1.97
C ILE A 70 -8.74 10.15 0.99
N ASP A 71 -9.97 9.78 1.36
CA ASP A 71 -11.16 9.96 0.50
C ASP A 71 -11.36 11.43 0.07
N LEU A 72 -10.99 12.37 0.93
CA LEU A 72 -11.16 13.81 0.68
C LEU A 72 -10.01 14.42 -0.14
N ILE A 73 -8.76 14.03 0.16
CA ILE A 73 -7.56 14.73 -0.33
C ILE A 73 -6.96 14.01 -1.53
N ASP A 74 -6.91 12.68 -1.48
CA ASP A 74 -6.26 11.86 -2.50
C ASP A 74 -6.95 10.49 -2.65
N PRO A 75 -8.16 10.46 -3.26
CA PRO A 75 -8.95 9.23 -3.42
C PRO A 75 -8.31 8.21 -4.37
N GLY A 76 -7.18 8.54 -5.01
CA GLY A 76 -6.42 7.61 -5.84
C GLY A 76 -5.50 6.68 -5.05
N VAL A 77 -5.24 6.98 -3.78
CA VAL A 77 -4.37 6.17 -2.91
C VAL A 77 -5.07 4.88 -2.51
N ALA A 78 -4.39 3.76 -2.71
CA ALA A 78 -4.88 2.48 -2.23
C ALA A 78 -4.79 2.41 -0.70
N THR A 79 -5.87 2.07 0.00
CA THR A 79 -5.84 1.90 1.46
C THR A 79 -6.04 0.44 1.85
N VAL A 80 -5.19 -0.08 2.73
CA VAL A 80 -5.22 -1.48 3.20
C VAL A 80 -5.15 -1.54 4.72
N GLU A 81 -6.14 -2.19 5.34
CA GLU A 81 -6.15 -2.45 6.78
C GLU A 81 -5.80 -3.91 7.07
N LEU A 82 -4.78 -4.16 7.89
CA LEU A 82 -4.35 -5.53 8.26
C LEU A 82 -3.74 -5.61 9.66
N HIS A 83 -3.68 -6.80 10.23
CA HIS A 83 -2.90 -7.05 11.44
C HIS A 83 -1.45 -7.37 11.06
N MET A 84 -0.49 -6.70 11.71
CA MET A 84 0.93 -6.81 11.35
C MET A 84 1.61 -8.12 11.80
N ASN A 85 0.87 -9.02 12.46
CA ASN A 85 1.37 -10.27 13.04
C ASN A 85 0.94 -11.54 12.28
N ASP A 86 0.23 -11.39 11.15
CA ASP A 86 -0.22 -12.51 10.31
C ASP A 86 0.60 -12.59 9.02
N GLU A 87 1.62 -13.44 9.00
CA GLU A 87 2.59 -13.53 7.89
C GLU A 87 1.91 -13.86 6.56
N ASP A 88 1.04 -14.87 6.57
CA ASP A 88 0.37 -15.37 5.39
C ASP A 88 -0.57 -14.32 4.82
N PHE A 89 -1.31 -13.63 5.69
CA PHE A 89 -2.20 -12.55 5.27
C PHE A 89 -1.44 -11.34 4.73
N ILE A 90 -0.34 -10.93 5.37
CA ILE A 90 0.52 -9.84 4.87
C ILE A 90 1.04 -10.20 3.48
N ARG A 91 1.61 -11.38 3.31
CA ARG A 91 2.19 -11.86 2.04
C ARG A 91 1.13 -11.91 0.95
N PHE A 92 -0.04 -12.45 1.26
CA PHE A 92 -1.18 -12.48 0.34
C PHE A 92 -1.60 -11.06 -0.09
N LYS A 93 -1.72 -10.12 0.86
CA LYS A 93 -2.16 -8.76 0.58
C LYS A 93 -1.14 -7.97 -0.22
N LEU A 94 0.14 -7.99 0.18
CA LEU A 94 1.20 -7.30 -0.56
C LEU A 94 1.36 -7.87 -1.96
N GLY A 95 1.31 -9.20 -2.13
CA GLY A 95 1.33 -9.84 -3.45
C GLY A 95 0.17 -9.41 -4.34
N ALA A 96 -1.05 -9.33 -3.78
CA ALA A 96 -2.21 -8.86 -4.54
C ALA A 96 -2.09 -7.38 -4.95
N MET A 97 -1.55 -6.51 -4.08
CA MET A 97 -1.35 -5.09 -4.40
C MET A 97 -0.23 -4.88 -5.40
N SER A 98 0.86 -5.63 -5.25
CA SER A 98 1.99 -5.71 -6.18
C SER A 98 1.52 -6.05 -7.60
N ALA A 99 0.77 -7.16 -7.75
CA ALA A 99 0.26 -7.58 -9.06
C ALA A 99 -0.67 -6.54 -9.69
N ARG A 100 -1.57 -5.95 -8.90
CA ARG A 100 -2.46 -4.88 -9.38
C ARG A 100 -1.70 -3.63 -9.81
N TRP A 101 -0.62 -3.31 -9.09
CA TRP A 101 0.25 -2.19 -9.45
C TRP A 101 0.98 -2.47 -10.77
N GLU A 102 1.49 -3.69 -10.96
CA GLU A 102 2.07 -4.12 -12.24
C GLU A 102 1.07 -3.97 -13.40
N GLU A 103 -0.16 -4.46 -13.21
CA GLU A 103 -1.23 -4.34 -14.21
C GLU A 103 -1.54 -2.87 -14.53
N ALA A 104 -1.69 -2.02 -13.49
CA ALA A 104 -1.99 -0.60 -13.66
C ALA A 104 -0.86 0.20 -14.36
N GLN A 105 0.39 -0.26 -14.23
CA GLN A 105 1.54 0.34 -14.91
C GLN A 105 1.82 -0.30 -16.28
N SER A 106 1.19 -1.42 -16.60
CA SER A 106 1.30 -2.02 -17.93
C SER A 106 0.40 -1.23 -18.89
N ASP A 107 1.02 -0.32 -19.66
CA ASP A 107 0.37 0.23 -20.84
C ASP A 107 -0.15 -0.93 -21.66
N GLY A 108 -1.45 -0.91 -22.01
CA GLY A 108 -2.10 -1.97 -22.77
C GLY A 108 -1.37 -2.22 -24.09
N LYS A 109 -0.39 -3.14 -24.09
CA LYS A 109 0.19 -3.71 -25.30
C LYS A 109 -0.83 -4.67 -25.88
N ILE A 110 -1.88 -4.12 -26.47
CA ILE A 110 -2.62 -4.85 -27.50
C ILE A 110 -1.70 -4.86 -28.71
N ASN A 111 -0.89 -5.91 -28.83
CA ASN A 111 -0.31 -6.25 -30.12
C ASN A 111 -1.47 -6.68 -31.01
N PHE A 112 -2.02 -5.75 -31.79
CA PHE A 112 -2.85 -6.11 -32.93
C PHE A 112 -1.96 -6.88 -33.92
N LEU A 113 -1.98 -8.20 -33.83
CA LEU A 113 -1.56 -9.06 -34.92
C LEU A 113 -2.72 -9.11 -35.91
N ASP A 114 -2.84 -8.08 -36.75
CA ASP A 114 -3.59 -8.21 -38.00
C ASP A 114 -2.65 -8.87 -39.01
N ASN A 115 -2.49 -10.19 -38.89
CA ASN A 115 -1.82 -11.00 -39.91
C ASN A 115 -2.87 -11.88 -40.60
N PRO A 116 -3.41 -11.47 -41.77
CA PRO A 116 -4.38 -12.26 -42.53
C PRO A 116 -3.77 -13.46 -43.26
N GLN A 117 -2.50 -13.85 -42.97
CA GLN A 117 -1.78 -14.93 -43.65
C GLN A 117 -1.26 -16.05 -42.74
N LEU A 118 -1.87 -16.30 -41.58
CA LEU A 118 -1.70 -17.57 -40.84
C LEU A 118 -2.87 -18.51 -41.07
#